data_AF-A0A2U2HDM9-F1
#
_entry.id   AF-A0A2U2HDM9-F1
#
_cell.length_a   1.000
_cell.length_b   1.000
_cell.length_c   1.000
_cell.angle_alpha   90.00
_cell.angle_beta   90.00
_cell.angle_gamma   90.00
#
_symmetry.space_group_name_H-M   'P 1'
#
loop_
_entity.id
_entity.type
_entity.pdbx_description
1 polymer ?
#
loop_
_entity_poly.entity_id
_entity_poly.type
_entity_poly.pdbx_seq_one_letter_code
_entity_poly.pdbx_strand_id
1 'polypeptide(L)'
;MYYLKSTLLAIALAMLSAGCTTPPREFGRDFSTAQFGSIVLGQTTRPELIALLGTPARETVNTYRKDMAGKELPSPLIVHDIEYWFSSNDPLKPPIEAALFGRRNLHVYTVADKVTGMHLNSSFKSDSTNFDTSKIGEIKKHESTMADVNSLFGAPSGTAIYPLAAEQGGRIMFYSFNRINLATNMNETKSMTIQIGGNQRVHDFNLREESEKRPVLQAPAQAPIIISIYIPASR
;
A
#
# COMPACT_ATOMS: atom_id res chain seq x y z
N MET A 1 22.85 -0.80 76.96
CA MET A 1 21.45 -1.29 76.89
C MET A 1 20.71 -0.39 75.90
N TYR A 2 20.27 -1.00 74.79
CA TYR A 2 19.35 -0.55 73.73
C TYR A 2 19.62 0.74 72.91
N TYR A 3 20.07 0.48 71.68
CA TYR A 3 19.89 1.28 70.47
C TYR A 3 18.39 1.48 70.15
N LEU A 4 18.01 2.62 69.55
CA LEU A 4 17.01 2.61 68.47
C LEU A 4 17.21 3.81 67.53
N LYS A 5 17.49 3.48 66.27
CA LYS A 5 17.63 4.40 65.13
C LYS A 5 16.24 4.86 64.70
N SER A 6 15.98 6.16 64.69
CA SER A 6 14.78 6.73 64.07
C SER A 6 15.15 7.25 62.69
N THR A 7 15.34 6.33 61.75
CA THR A 7 15.46 6.60 60.33
C THR A 7 14.11 7.11 59.84
N LEU A 8 13.97 8.43 59.69
CA LEU A 8 12.78 9.05 59.11
C LEU A 8 12.65 8.59 57.65
N LEU A 9 11.52 7.96 57.41
CA LEU A 9 11.07 7.26 56.24
C LEU A 9 10.81 8.25 55.09
N ALA A 10 11.83 8.57 54.31
CA ALA A 10 11.67 9.22 53.00
C ALA A 10 11.25 8.16 51.97
N ILE A 11 9.98 7.74 52.00
CA ILE A 11 9.40 6.94 50.92
C ILE A 11 9.28 7.84 49.69
N ALA A 12 10.09 7.48 48.69
CA ALA A 12 10.11 8.05 47.37
C ALA A 12 8.71 8.07 46.74
N LEU A 13 8.10 9.25 46.72
CA LEU A 13 6.93 9.57 45.91
C LEU A 13 7.39 9.80 44.46
N ALA A 14 7.86 8.74 43.81
CA ALA A 14 8.47 8.81 42.48
C ALA A 14 8.00 7.66 41.59
N MET A 15 6.69 7.35 41.56
CA MET A 15 6.12 6.47 40.55
C MET A 15 4.68 6.91 40.28
N LEU A 16 4.30 6.95 39.00
CA LEU A 16 2.97 7.30 38.43
C LEU A 16 2.91 8.63 37.67
N SER A 17 3.99 9.02 36.98
CA SER A 17 3.81 9.58 35.64
C SER A 17 3.57 8.41 34.68
N ALA A 18 2.42 7.74 34.80
CA ALA A 18 1.89 6.90 33.74
C ALA A 18 1.53 7.86 32.60
N GLY A 19 2.54 8.21 31.79
CA GLY A 19 2.32 8.98 30.58
C GLY A 19 1.26 8.27 29.77
N CYS A 20 0.20 8.97 29.41
CA CYS A 20 -0.80 8.51 28.47
C CYS A 20 -0.12 8.31 27.11
N THR A 21 0.63 7.22 26.96
CA THR A 21 1.08 6.76 25.65
C THR A 21 -0.16 6.20 25.00
N THR A 22 -0.75 6.97 24.07
CA THR A 22 -1.79 6.43 23.20
C THR A 22 -1.25 5.16 22.56
N PRO A 23 -1.91 4.00 22.75
CA PRO A 23 -1.43 2.75 22.19
C PRO A 23 -1.31 2.88 20.66
N PRO A 24 -0.35 2.17 20.04
CA PRO A 24 -0.22 2.16 18.59
C PRO A 24 -1.55 1.74 17.97
N ARG A 25 -1.97 2.48 16.94
CA ARG A 25 -3.16 2.21 16.15
C ARG A 25 -2.73 1.50 14.89
N GLU A 26 -3.11 0.24 14.79
CA GLU A 26 -2.97 -0.56 13.59
C GLU A 26 -4.34 -0.69 12.90
N PHE A 27 -4.34 -0.59 11.57
CA PHE A 27 -5.53 -0.82 10.76
C PHE A 27 -5.21 -1.77 9.61
N GLY A 28 -6.14 -2.66 9.30
CA GLY A 28 -5.93 -3.74 8.34
C GLY A 28 -5.18 -4.91 8.97
N ARG A 29 -4.74 -5.86 8.14
CA ARG A 29 -4.00 -7.05 8.58
C ARG A 29 -2.56 -6.92 8.12
N ASP A 30 -1.63 -7.00 9.06
CA ASP A 30 -0.22 -6.98 8.70
C ASP A 30 0.15 -8.24 7.92
N PHE A 31 1.01 -8.08 6.91
CA PHE A 31 1.51 -9.16 6.07
C PHE A 31 3.01 -8.96 5.83
N SER A 32 3.74 -10.08 5.78
CA SER A 32 5.19 -10.05 5.65
C SER A 32 5.59 -10.06 4.17
N THR A 33 6.33 -9.04 3.75
CA THR A 33 6.90 -8.98 2.40
C THR A 33 7.94 -10.08 2.15
N ALA A 34 8.51 -10.67 3.21
CA ALA A 34 9.42 -11.82 3.09
C ALA A 34 8.74 -13.04 2.46
N GLN A 35 7.42 -13.16 2.57
CA GLN A 35 6.65 -14.26 1.96
C GLN A 35 6.49 -14.11 0.45
N PHE A 36 6.78 -12.93 -0.13
CA PHE A 36 6.56 -12.69 -1.56
C PHE A 36 7.47 -13.54 -2.44
N GLY A 37 8.64 -13.96 -1.94
CA GLY A 37 9.54 -14.86 -2.67
C GLY A 37 8.95 -16.25 -2.95
N SER A 38 7.88 -16.64 -2.25
CA SER A 38 7.16 -17.89 -2.49
C SER A 38 6.08 -17.78 -3.58
N ILE A 39 5.79 -16.57 -4.07
CA ILE A 39 4.78 -16.33 -5.11
C ILE A 39 5.47 -16.41 -6.47
N VAL A 40 5.06 -17.38 -7.27
CA VAL A 40 5.59 -17.61 -8.62
C VAL A 40 4.51 -17.27 -9.64
N LEU A 41 4.75 -16.21 -10.43
CA LEU A 41 3.81 -15.76 -11.45
C LEU A 41 3.53 -16.87 -12.48
N GLY A 42 2.25 -17.07 -12.81
CA GLY A 42 1.74 -18.11 -13.71
C GLY A 42 1.61 -19.49 -13.08
N GLN A 43 2.00 -19.65 -11.81
CA GLN A 43 1.98 -20.94 -11.10
C GLN A 43 1.16 -20.86 -9.82
N THR A 44 1.48 -19.92 -8.92
CA THR A 44 0.75 -19.76 -7.65
C THR A 44 -0.71 -19.46 -7.91
N THR A 45 -1.59 -20.21 -7.26
CA THR A 45 -3.04 -20.11 -7.39
C THR A 45 -3.63 -19.13 -6.38
N ARG A 46 -4.88 -18.68 -6.60
CA ARG A 46 -5.60 -17.82 -5.65
C ARG A 46 -5.77 -18.50 -4.28
N PRO A 47 -6.15 -19.78 -4.15
CA PRO A 47 -6.23 -20.44 -2.85
C PRO A 47 -4.87 -20.51 -2.12
N GLU A 48 -3.78 -20.79 -2.83
CA GLU A 48 -2.42 -20.79 -2.26
C GLU A 48 -2.01 -19.39 -1.77
N LEU A 49 -2.34 -18.35 -2.54
CA LEU A 49 -2.11 -16.96 -2.14
C LEU A 49 -2.83 -16.62 -0.83
N ILE A 50 -4.11 -17.02 -0.72
CA ILE A 50 -4.92 -16.78 0.49
C ILE A 50 -4.39 -17.60 1.67
N ALA A 51 -3.92 -18.83 1.45
CA ALA A 51 -3.28 -19.62 2.50
C ALA A 51 -1.97 -18.97 3.00
N LEU A 52 -1.22 -18.33 2.09
CA LEU A 52 0.06 -17.69 2.39
C LEU A 52 -0.10 -16.34 3.12
N LEU A 53 -0.99 -15.46 2.61
CA LEU A 53 -1.14 -14.08 3.07
C LEU A 53 -2.37 -13.86 3.97
N GLY A 54 -3.27 -14.84 4.03
CA GLY A 54 -4.54 -14.76 4.72
C GLY A 54 -5.67 -14.17 3.88
N THR A 55 -6.77 -13.83 4.55
CA THR A 55 -7.94 -13.22 3.93
C THR A 55 -7.61 -11.83 3.39
N PRO A 56 -7.89 -11.53 2.12
CA PRO A 56 -7.69 -10.20 1.57
C PRO A 56 -8.66 -9.20 2.17
N ALA A 57 -8.29 -7.93 2.15
CA ALA A 57 -9.15 -6.86 2.61
C ALA A 57 -10.25 -6.52 1.60
N ARG A 58 -9.95 -6.68 0.30
CA ARG A 58 -10.88 -6.48 -0.79
C ARG A 58 -10.52 -7.38 -1.96
N GLU A 59 -11.53 -7.84 -2.68
CA GLU A 59 -11.37 -8.51 -3.95
C GLU A 59 -12.36 -7.90 -4.95
N THR A 60 -11.90 -7.61 -6.15
CA THR A 60 -12.73 -7.10 -7.25
C THR A 60 -12.49 -7.92 -8.51
N VAL A 61 -13.54 -8.15 -9.29
CA VAL A 61 -13.44 -8.84 -10.58
C VAL A 61 -13.63 -7.81 -11.68
N ASN A 62 -12.61 -7.69 -12.54
CA ASN A 62 -12.58 -6.74 -13.64
C ASN A 62 -12.51 -7.50 -14.96
N THR A 63 -13.23 -7.00 -15.96
CA THR A 63 -13.19 -7.53 -17.32
C THR A 63 -12.51 -6.50 -18.22
N TYR A 64 -11.30 -6.81 -18.66
CA TYR A 64 -10.52 -5.95 -19.54
C TYR A 64 -10.72 -6.35 -21.00
N ARG A 65 -10.99 -5.38 -21.87
CA ARG A 65 -11.00 -5.57 -23.32
C ARG A 65 -9.71 -5.13 -23.99
N LYS A 66 -8.89 -4.39 -23.25
CA LYS A 66 -7.59 -3.87 -23.68
C LYS A 66 -6.52 -4.34 -22.71
N ASP A 67 -5.30 -4.53 -23.20
CA ASP A 67 -4.13 -4.72 -22.34
C ASP A 67 -3.76 -3.41 -21.61
N MET A 68 -2.73 -3.48 -20.76
CA MET A 68 -2.22 -2.31 -20.03
C MET A 68 -1.59 -1.24 -20.94
N ALA A 69 -1.36 -1.51 -22.23
CA ALA A 69 -0.93 -0.55 -23.25
C ALA A 69 -2.12 0.10 -23.98
N GLY A 70 -3.36 -0.34 -23.71
CA GLY A 70 -4.56 0.14 -24.40
C GLY A 70 -4.84 -0.57 -25.73
N LYS A 71 -4.11 -1.63 -26.08
CA LYS A 71 -4.34 -2.44 -27.28
C LYS A 71 -5.47 -3.43 -27.04
N GLU A 72 -6.35 -3.59 -28.01
CA GLU A 72 -7.45 -4.56 -27.94
C GLU A 72 -6.94 -6.00 -27.78
N LEU A 73 -7.55 -6.72 -26.85
CA LEU A 73 -7.27 -8.13 -26.61
C LEU A 73 -8.10 -9.01 -27.56
N PRO A 74 -7.56 -10.16 -28.02
CA PRO A 74 -8.32 -11.10 -28.85
C PRO A 74 -9.61 -11.61 -28.17
N SER A 75 -9.60 -11.65 -26.84
CA SER A 75 -10.74 -12.01 -26.00
C SER A 75 -10.70 -11.19 -24.71
N PRO A 76 -11.86 -10.87 -24.10
CA PRO A 76 -11.89 -10.20 -22.81
C PRO A 76 -11.11 -11.00 -21.75
N LEU A 77 -10.29 -10.30 -20.97
CA LEU A 77 -9.53 -10.86 -19.89
C LEU A 77 -10.25 -10.62 -18.56
N ILE A 78 -10.58 -11.71 -17.87
CA ILE A 78 -11.15 -11.66 -16.52
C ILE A 78 -9.99 -11.67 -15.53
N VAL A 79 -9.89 -10.61 -14.74
CA VAL A 79 -8.83 -10.41 -13.75
C VAL A 79 -9.46 -10.21 -12.38
N HIS A 80 -9.05 -11.00 -11.41
CA HIS A 80 -9.32 -10.71 -10.01
C HIS A 80 -8.20 -9.82 -9.48
N ASP A 81 -8.55 -8.62 -9.02
CA ASP A 81 -7.65 -7.73 -8.28
C ASP A 81 -7.92 -7.91 -6.79
N ILE A 82 -6.94 -8.47 -6.09
CA ILE A 82 -6.97 -8.86 -4.70
C ILE A 82 -6.07 -7.91 -3.92
N GLU A 83 -6.66 -7.19 -2.98
CA GLU A 83 -5.97 -6.17 -2.18
C GLU A 83 -5.76 -6.64 -0.74
N TYR A 84 -4.51 -6.52 -0.30
CA TYR A 84 -4.13 -6.56 1.11
C TYR A 84 -3.66 -5.17 1.51
N TRP A 85 -4.05 -4.70 2.68
CA TRP A 85 -3.53 -3.43 3.19
C TRP A 85 -3.29 -3.49 4.69
N PHE A 86 -2.29 -2.72 5.10
CA PHE A 86 -1.92 -2.53 6.47
C PHE A 86 -1.48 -1.10 6.68
N SER A 87 -1.81 -0.53 7.82
CA SER A 87 -1.30 0.77 8.23
C SER A 87 -1.11 0.83 9.72
N SER A 88 -0.11 1.61 10.14
CA SER A 88 0.29 1.70 11.54
C SER A 88 0.97 3.04 11.81
N ASN A 89 0.77 3.54 13.02
CA ASN A 89 1.59 4.61 13.61
C ASN A 89 2.51 4.09 14.73
N ASP A 90 2.75 2.78 14.78
CA ASP A 90 3.67 2.16 15.73
C ASP A 90 5.10 2.71 15.50
N PRO A 91 5.73 3.32 16.52
CA PRO A 91 7.12 3.77 16.44
C PRO A 91 8.12 2.67 16.06
N LEU A 92 7.79 1.39 16.32
CA LEU A 92 8.61 0.24 15.93
C LEU A 92 8.49 -0.12 14.44
N LYS A 93 7.46 0.40 13.76
CA LYS A 93 7.25 0.28 12.31
C LYS A 93 7.22 1.68 11.70
N PRO A 94 8.33 2.44 11.78
CA PRO A 94 8.31 3.84 11.42
C PRO A 94 8.08 4.01 9.90
N PRO A 95 7.36 5.07 9.49
CA PRO A 95 7.32 5.47 8.10
C PRO A 95 8.70 5.98 7.61
N ILE A 96 8.83 6.14 6.30
CA ILE A 96 10.07 6.62 5.65
C ILE A 96 10.50 8.02 6.12
N GLU A 97 9.55 8.87 6.54
CA GLU A 97 9.80 10.22 7.05
C GLU A 97 8.93 10.50 8.29
N ALA A 98 9.40 11.39 9.16
CA ALA A 98 8.62 11.85 10.31
C ALA A 98 7.32 12.55 9.87
N ALA A 99 6.27 12.48 10.69
CA ALA A 99 4.92 13.00 10.43
C ALA A 99 4.13 12.32 9.29
N LEU A 100 4.68 11.29 8.65
CA LEU A 100 3.93 10.41 7.77
C LEU A 100 3.13 9.37 8.55
N PHE A 101 2.09 8.84 7.93
CA PHE A 101 1.40 7.65 8.40
C PHE A 101 1.95 6.42 7.66
N GLY A 102 2.41 5.41 8.40
CA GLY A 102 2.91 4.17 7.82
C GLY A 102 1.77 3.39 7.18
N ARG A 103 1.89 3.10 5.89
CA ARG A 103 0.89 2.35 5.13
C ARG A 103 1.57 1.49 4.08
N ARG A 104 1.05 0.30 3.88
CA ARG A 104 1.32 -0.51 2.69
C ARG A 104 0.06 -1.12 2.12
N ASN A 105 0.01 -1.22 0.81
CA ASN A 105 -1.02 -1.96 0.08
C ASN A 105 -0.33 -2.88 -0.93
N LEU A 106 -0.75 -4.13 -0.97
CA LEU A 106 -0.35 -5.11 -1.97
C LEU A 106 -1.56 -5.39 -2.85
N HIS A 107 -1.38 -5.20 -4.15
CA HIS A 107 -2.31 -5.69 -5.17
C HIS A 107 -1.76 -6.96 -5.79
N VAL A 108 -2.62 -7.97 -5.92
CA VAL A 108 -2.32 -9.22 -6.61
C VAL A 108 -3.38 -9.45 -7.68
N TYR A 109 -2.93 -9.67 -8.90
CA TYR A 109 -3.79 -9.92 -10.04
C TYR A 109 -3.77 -11.40 -10.37
N THR A 110 -4.96 -12.01 -10.44
CA THR A 110 -5.11 -13.39 -10.89
C THR A 110 -5.93 -13.49 -12.17
N VAL A 111 -5.50 -14.38 -13.06
CA VAL A 111 -6.17 -14.74 -14.32
C VAL A 111 -6.24 -16.26 -14.35
N ALA A 112 -7.42 -16.81 -14.66
CA ALA A 112 -7.65 -18.26 -14.65
C ALA A 112 -7.14 -18.90 -13.34
N ASP A 113 -7.45 -18.26 -12.22
CA ASP A 113 -7.06 -18.65 -10.85
C ASP A 113 -5.56 -18.60 -10.52
N LYS A 114 -4.71 -18.12 -11.43
CA LYS A 114 -3.25 -18.03 -11.24
C LYS A 114 -2.80 -16.60 -11.08
N VAL A 115 -1.88 -16.35 -10.15
CA VAL A 115 -1.24 -15.04 -9.97
C VAL A 115 -0.47 -14.70 -11.23
N THR A 116 -0.86 -13.63 -11.92
CA THR A 116 -0.22 -13.15 -13.16
C THR A 116 0.45 -11.80 -12.98
N GLY A 117 0.21 -11.13 -11.86
CA GLY A 117 0.96 -9.97 -11.46
C GLY A 117 0.75 -9.63 -10.00
N MET A 118 1.67 -8.86 -9.45
CA MET A 118 1.51 -8.27 -8.14
C MET A 118 2.34 -6.99 -8.04
N HIS A 119 1.92 -6.06 -7.19
CA HIS A 119 2.76 -4.94 -6.81
C HIS A 119 2.43 -4.41 -5.42
N LEU A 120 3.48 -4.02 -4.71
CA LEU A 120 3.44 -3.36 -3.41
C LEU A 120 3.48 -1.85 -3.61
N ASN A 121 2.85 -1.14 -2.70
CA ASN A 121 3.07 0.26 -2.44
C ASN A 121 3.27 0.41 -0.93
N SER A 122 4.40 0.97 -0.48
CA SER A 122 4.71 1.13 0.94
C SER A 122 5.37 2.46 1.27
N SER A 123 4.88 3.10 2.34
CA SER A 123 5.50 4.24 3.01
C SER A 123 6.27 3.86 4.28
N PHE A 124 6.31 2.57 4.66
CA PHE A 124 7.13 2.12 5.79
C PHE A 124 8.62 2.15 5.44
N LYS A 125 9.47 2.50 6.40
CA LYS A 125 10.92 2.60 6.18
C LYS A 125 11.54 1.26 5.78
N SER A 126 11.03 0.15 6.32
CA SER A 126 11.58 -1.20 6.12
C SER A 126 11.42 -1.74 4.70
N ASP A 127 10.41 -1.30 3.97
CA ASP A 127 10.03 -1.84 2.66
C ASP A 127 9.49 -0.76 1.73
N SER A 128 9.96 0.49 1.90
CA SER A 128 9.47 1.61 1.11
C SER A 128 9.68 1.38 -0.38
N THR A 129 8.66 1.76 -1.16
CA THR A 129 8.67 1.64 -2.61
C THR A 129 8.84 2.98 -3.31
N ASN A 130 9.28 4.02 -2.59
CA ASN A 130 9.58 5.33 -3.18
C ASN A 130 10.75 5.21 -4.18
N PHE A 131 10.66 5.95 -5.28
CA PHE A 131 11.66 5.95 -6.34
C PHE A 131 11.86 7.36 -6.90
N ASP A 132 13.03 7.58 -7.49
CA ASP A 132 13.43 8.85 -8.09
C ASP A 132 12.94 8.93 -9.54
N THR A 133 11.94 9.79 -9.77
CA THR A 133 11.29 9.94 -11.08
C THR A 133 12.07 10.85 -12.03
N SER A 134 13.07 11.59 -11.54
CA SER A 134 13.83 12.56 -12.35
C SER A 134 14.60 11.90 -13.51
N LYS A 135 14.87 10.60 -13.40
CA LYS A 135 15.63 9.81 -14.36
C LYS A 135 14.80 9.17 -15.48
N ILE A 136 13.49 9.45 -15.53
CA ILE A 136 12.60 8.85 -16.54
C ILE A 136 13.06 9.13 -17.97
N GLY A 137 13.64 10.30 -18.23
CA GLY A 137 14.16 10.69 -19.54
C GLY A 137 15.37 9.88 -20.03
N GLU A 138 15.99 9.09 -19.15
CA GLU A 138 17.11 8.21 -19.49
C GLU A 138 16.63 6.86 -20.08
N ILE A 139 15.35 6.51 -19.93
CA ILE A 139 14.79 5.30 -20.54
C ILE A 139 14.59 5.52 -22.04
N LYS A 140 15.16 4.64 -22.84
CA LYS A 140 15.01 4.62 -24.30
C LYS A 140 14.17 3.44 -24.75
N LYS A 141 13.03 3.73 -25.39
CA LYS A 141 12.18 2.70 -25.99
C LYS A 141 12.97 1.89 -27.02
N HIS A 142 12.73 0.59 -27.05
CA HIS A 142 13.38 -0.42 -27.89
C HIS A 142 14.89 -0.59 -27.68
N GLU A 143 15.51 0.16 -26.75
CA GLU A 143 16.93 0.07 -26.43
C GLU A 143 17.14 -0.40 -24.99
N SER A 144 16.55 0.30 -24.01
CA SER A 144 16.71 -0.02 -22.59
C SER A 144 16.20 -1.42 -22.25
N THR A 145 16.85 -2.05 -21.29
CA THR A 145 16.52 -3.37 -20.75
C THR A 145 15.96 -3.24 -19.34
N MET A 146 15.47 -4.35 -18.78
CA MET A 146 15.08 -4.40 -17.36
C MET A 146 16.25 -4.04 -16.43
N ALA A 147 17.49 -4.41 -16.80
CA ALA A 147 18.68 -4.10 -16.00
C ALA A 147 18.95 -2.60 -15.98
N ASP A 148 18.81 -1.91 -17.12
CA ASP A 148 18.97 -0.47 -17.20
C ASP A 148 17.92 0.26 -16.35
N VAL A 149 16.65 -0.17 -16.45
CA VAL A 149 15.55 0.37 -15.63
C VAL A 149 15.83 0.15 -14.13
N ASN A 150 16.26 -1.04 -13.74
CA ASN A 150 16.62 -1.33 -12.35
C ASN A 150 17.81 -0.50 -11.87
N SER A 151 18.78 -0.20 -12.75
CA SER A 151 19.92 0.66 -12.40
C SER A 151 19.51 2.11 -12.16
N LEU A 152 18.44 2.58 -12.83
CA LEU A 152 17.94 3.95 -12.69
C LEU A 152 17.05 4.11 -11.46
N PHE A 153 16.11 3.18 -11.25
CA PHE A 153 15.01 3.32 -10.29
C PHE A 153 15.07 2.34 -9.12
N GLY A 154 16.02 1.40 -9.12
CA GLY A 154 16.04 0.28 -8.19
C GLY A 154 15.04 -0.82 -8.59
N ALA A 155 14.84 -1.77 -7.66
CA ALA A 155 13.89 -2.85 -7.88
C ALA A 155 12.46 -2.32 -8.04
N PRO A 156 11.67 -2.86 -8.97
CA PRO A 156 10.28 -2.48 -9.10
C PRO A 156 9.51 -2.91 -7.84
N SER A 157 8.47 -2.16 -7.51
CA SER A 157 7.55 -2.50 -6.44
C SER A 157 6.68 -3.73 -6.77
N GLY A 158 6.69 -4.15 -8.03
CA GLY A 158 6.10 -5.41 -8.46
C GLY A 158 6.28 -5.70 -9.93
N THR A 159 5.79 -6.87 -10.38
CA THR A 159 5.80 -7.22 -11.80
C THR A 159 4.54 -7.97 -12.22
N ALA A 160 4.25 -7.95 -13.52
CA ALA A 160 3.23 -8.79 -14.15
C ALA A 160 3.76 -9.45 -15.42
N ILE A 161 3.13 -10.56 -15.82
CA ILE A 161 3.42 -11.32 -17.04
C ILE A 161 2.18 -11.39 -17.93
N TYR A 162 2.34 -11.95 -19.13
CA TYR A 162 1.21 -12.26 -20.01
C TYR A 162 0.14 -13.10 -19.27
N PRO A 163 -1.17 -12.83 -19.43
CA PRO A 163 -1.77 -11.90 -20.39
C PRO A 163 -1.99 -10.46 -19.87
N LEU A 164 -1.46 -10.09 -18.70
CA LEU A 164 -1.49 -8.69 -18.28
C LEU A 164 -0.46 -7.85 -19.04
N ALA A 165 0.70 -8.43 -19.33
CA ALA A 165 1.65 -7.87 -20.29
C ALA A 165 1.13 -8.02 -21.73
N ALA A 166 1.46 -7.06 -22.59
CA ALA A 166 0.96 -6.95 -23.96
C ALA A 166 1.34 -8.16 -24.86
N GLU A 167 2.44 -8.85 -24.56
CA GLU A 167 3.03 -9.88 -25.41
C GLU A 167 3.47 -11.11 -24.59
N GLN A 168 3.47 -12.28 -25.22
CA GLN A 168 4.04 -13.49 -24.64
C GLN A 168 5.56 -13.31 -24.42
N GLY A 169 6.05 -13.77 -23.27
CA GLY A 169 7.45 -13.54 -22.86
C GLY A 169 7.75 -12.10 -22.40
N GLY A 170 6.80 -11.18 -22.58
CA GLY A 170 6.86 -9.82 -22.07
C GLY A 170 6.55 -9.74 -20.58
N ARG A 171 6.88 -8.59 -20.00
CA ARG A 171 6.69 -8.27 -18.58
C ARG A 171 6.23 -6.84 -18.39
N ILE A 172 5.58 -6.58 -17.27
CA ILE A 172 5.36 -5.24 -16.75
C ILE A 172 6.17 -5.09 -15.47
N MET A 173 6.85 -3.96 -15.31
CA MET A 173 7.47 -3.54 -14.06
C MET A 173 6.64 -2.41 -13.47
N PHE A 174 6.18 -2.58 -12.24
CA PHE A 174 5.42 -1.57 -11.51
C PHE A 174 6.34 -0.84 -10.54
N TYR A 175 6.23 0.47 -10.51
CA TYR A 175 6.84 1.34 -9.51
C TYR A 175 5.72 2.17 -8.92
N SER A 176 5.26 1.82 -7.72
CA SER A 176 4.13 2.48 -7.08
C SER A 176 4.49 2.94 -5.68
N PHE A 177 4.24 4.21 -5.39
CA PHE A 177 4.45 4.81 -4.09
C PHE A 177 3.29 5.75 -3.76
N ASN A 178 2.77 5.67 -2.55
CA ASN A 178 1.79 6.58 -2.00
C ASN A 178 2.20 6.94 -0.58
N ARG A 179 2.13 8.23 -0.26
CA ARG A 179 2.29 8.71 1.11
C ARG A 179 1.23 9.71 1.47
N ILE A 180 0.85 9.66 2.74
CA ILE A 180 -0.03 10.64 3.37
C ILE A 180 0.77 11.39 4.41
N ASN A 181 0.90 12.70 4.22
CA ASN A 181 1.46 13.61 5.21
C ASN A 181 0.33 14.18 6.06
N LEU A 182 0.23 13.74 7.31
CA LEU A 182 -0.86 14.14 8.21
C LEU A 182 -0.74 15.60 8.66
N ALA A 183 0.48 16.14 8.77
CA ALA A 183 0.71 17.52 9.20
C ALA A 183 0.24 18.54 8.16
N THR A 184 0.39 18.21 6.87
CA THR A 184 -0.02 19.08 5.76
C THR A 184 -1.34 18.68 5.11
N ASN A 185 -1.91 17.54 5.53
CA ASN A 185 -3.07 16.91 4.92
C ASN A 185 -2.90 16.67 3.40
N MET A 186 -1.68 16.35 2.97
CA MET A 186 -1.34 16.08 1.58
C MET A 186 -1.27 14.58 1.32
N ASN A 187 -1.78 14.17 0.16
CA ASN A 187 -1.60 12.85 -0.42
C ASN A 187 -0.69 12.99 -1.64
N GLU A 188 0.39 12.23 -1.68
CA GLU A 188 1.29 12.16 -2.82
C GLU A 188 1.30 10.75 -3.37
N THR A 189 1.13 10.62 -4.68
CA THR A 189 1.16 9.36 -5.39
C THR A 189 2.14 9.46 -6.55
N LYS A 190 3.04 8.49 -6.63
CA LYS A 190 3.89 8.24 -7.80
C LYS A 190 3.57 6.86 -8.32
N SER A 191 3.24 6.76 -9.59
CA SER A 191 3.11 5.48 -10.26
C SER A 191 3.81 5.51 -11.61
N MET A 192 4.56 4.45 -11.89
CA MET A 192 5.21 4.26 -13.17
C MET A 192 5.07 2.80 -13.57
N THR A 193 4.75 2.60 -14.85
CA THR A 193 4.63 1.29 -15.46
C THR A 193 5.61 1.22 -16.59
N ILE A 194 6.51 0.24 -16.57
CA ILE A 194 7.42 -0.06 -17.68
C ILE A 194 6.96 -1.35 -18.35
N GLN A 195 6.73 -1.32 -19.66
CA GLN A 195 6.43 -2.50 -20.44
C GLN A 195 7.70 -3.03 -21.10
N ILE A 196 7.98 -4.31 -20.88
CA ILE A 196 9.09 -5.04 -21.47
C ILE A 196 8.48 -5.98 -22.52
N GLY A 197 8.91 -5.83 -23.78
CA GLY A 197 8.48 -6.69 -24.87
C GLY A 197 9.09 -8.10 -24.78
N GLY A 198 8.62 -9.02 -25.62
CA GLY A 198 9.15 -10.39 -25.65
C GLY A 198 10.67 -10.45 -25.94
N ASN A 199 11.21 -9.43 -26.60
CA ASN A 199 12.64 -9.25 -26.88
C ASN A 199 13.47 -8.75 -25.68
N GLN A 200 12.89 -8.67 -24.48
CA GLN A 200 13.54 -8.21 -23.24
C GLN A 200 13.99 -6.74 -23.25
N ARG A 201 13.38 -5.91 -24.11
CA ARG A 201 13.61 -4.46 -24.16
C ARG A 201 12.35 -3.68 -23.78
N VAL A 202 12.54 -2.46 -23.29
CA VAL A 202 11.45 -1.54 -22.98
C VAL A 202 10.67 -1.25 -24.26
N HIS A 203 9.40 -1.61 -24.28
CA HIS A 203 8.49 -1.32 -25.38
C HIS A 203 7.80 0.03 -25.18
N ASP A 204 7.30 0.26 -23.97
CA ASP A 204 6.61 1.50 -23.61
C ASP A 204 6.74 1.77 -22.11
N PHE A 205 6.44 2.98 -21.69
CA PHE A 205 6.34 3.34 -20.29
C PHE A 205 5.44 4.55 -20.05
N ASN A 206 4.87 4.63 -18.85
CA ASN A 206 4.16 5.80 -18.37
C ASN A 206 4.62 6.15 -16.96
N LEU A 207 4.58 7.44 -16.65
CA LEU A 207 4.83 7.99 -15.32
C LEU A 207 3.66 8.92 -14.98
N ARG A 208 3.16 8.81 -13.75
CA ARG A 208 2.15 9.69 -13.16
C ARG A 208 2.63 10.11 -11.78
N GLU A 209 2.63 11.42 -11.56
CA GLU A 209 2.93 12.01 -10.26
C GLU A 209 1.82 12.98 -9.90
N GLU A 210 1.26 12.81 -8.70
CA GLU A 210 0.16 13.62 -8.20
C GLU A 210 0.42 14.00 -6.76
N SER A 211 0.10 15.25 -6.43
CA SER A 211 0.13 15.76 -5.06
C SER A 211 -1.12 16.59 -4.85
N GLU A 212 -1.98 16.13 -3.95
CA GLU A 212 -3.29 16.74 -3.71
C GLU A 212 -3.58 16.85 -2.21
N LYS A 213 -4.35 17.89 -1.83
CA LYS A 213 -4.91 17.95 -0.47
C LYS A 213 -6.00 16.91 -0.36
N ARG A 214 -5.97 16.11 0.72
CA ARG A 214 -7.03 15.16 0.99
C ARG A 214 -8.35 15.90 1.23
N PRO A 215 -9.49 15.39 0.73
CA PRO A 215 -10.79 15.93 1.09
C PRO A 215 -10.94 15.94 2.60
N VAL A 216 -11.20 17.12 3.17
CA VAL A 216 -11.66 17.19 4.55
C VAL A 216 -13.07 16.63 4.53
N LEU A 217 -13.28 15.45 5.12
CA LEU A 217 -14.62 14.93 5.35
C LEU A 217 -15.36 16.00 6.15
N GLN A 218 -16.33 16.68 5.53
CA GLN A 218 -17.24 17.53 6.28
C GLN A 218 -17.92 16.63 7.30
N ALA A 219 -17.90 17.05 8.58
CA ALA A 219 -18.65 16.35 9.60
C ALA A 219 -20.09 16.20 9.09
N PRO A 220 -20.74 15.03 9.25
CA PRO A 220 -22.13 14.89 8.89
C PRO A 220 -22.90 16.03 9.57
N ALA A 221 -23.74 16.72 8.79
CA ALA A 221 -24.59 17.78 9.33
C ALA A 221 -25.27 17.23 10.59
N GLN A 222 -25.15 17.95 11.71
CA GLN A 222 -25.78 17.53 12.96
C GLN A 222 -27.27 17.30 12.67
N ALA A 223 -27.75 16.07 12.90
CA ALA A 223 -29.17 15.79 12.75
C ALA A 223 -29.94 16.78 13.64
N PRO A 224 -31.04 17.38 13.14
CA PRO A 224 -31.83 18.30 13.95
C PRO A 224 -32.24 17.58 15.23
N ILE A 225 -31.97 18.20 16.37
CA ILE A 225 -32.45 17.72 17.67
C ILE A 225 -33.98 17.87 17.64
N ILE A 226 -34.70 16.77 17.44
CA ILE A 226 -36.17 16.76 17.53
C ILE A 226 -36.53 16.82 19.02
N ILE A 227 -36.92 18.00 19.48
CA ILE A 227 -37.52 18.18 20.81
C ILE A 227 -39.02 17.93 20.68
N SER A 228 -39.48 16.76 21.11
CA SER A 228 -40.92 16.48 21.21
C SER A 228 -41.53 17.32 22.35
N ILE A 229 -42.27 18.37 21.99
CA ILE A 229 -43.06 19.13 22.96
C ILE A 229 -44.39 18.39 23.16
N TYR A 230 -44.59 17.83 24.36
CA TYR A 230 -45.87 17.24 24.74
C TYR A 230 -46.85 18.36 25.13
N ILE A 231 -47.91 18.54 24.35
CA ILE A 231 -49.01 19.44 24.68
C ILE A 231 -50.14 18.59 25.27
N PRO A 232 -50.41 18.64 26.59
CA PRO A 232 -51.54 17.93 27.16
C PRO A 232 -52.86 18.51 26.63
N ALA A 233 -53.78 17.63 26.26
CA ALA A 233 -55.12 18.03 25.84
C ALA A 233 -55.87 18.68 27.01
N SER A 234 -56.40 19.88 26.80
CA SER A 234 -57.31 20.54 27.75
C SER A 234 -58.61 19.73 27.86
N ARG A 235 -58.97 19.35 29.09
CA ARG A 235 -60.31 18.85 29.41
C ARG A 235 -61.30 20.00 29.53
#